data_AF-A0A4R5D5C7-F1
#
_entry.id   AF-A0A4R5D5C7-F1
#
_cell.length_a   1.000
_cell.length_b   1.000
_cell.length_c   1.000
_cell.angle_alpha   90.00
_cell.angle_beta   90.00
_cell.angle_gamma   90.00
#
_symmetry.space_group_name_H-M   'P 1'
#
loop_
_entity.id
_entity.type
_entity.pdbx_description
1 polymer ?
#
loop_
_entity_poly.entity_id
_entity_poly.type
_entity_poly.pdbx_seq_one_letter_code
_entity_poly.pdbx_strand_id
1 'polypeptide(L)'
;MNNYIKILLYLKQFEGDAKHHNVELILDDIPLKTLGSILYELKEQDFVKFKGREQRFDSFIYTHNRFSGESTIEESPFNELNKLPPDPYEAMITFKGSRYLKEELEMQQAGKYNINVDNGSTANLILESTSSTITSHSHVKDRIEKIADTLKSDTSISELVKTEVLIILNQAMLEMTQENKVILISK
;
A
#
# COMPACT_ATOMS: atom_id res chain seq x y z
N MET A 1 -8.82 14.17 -6.86
CA MET A 1 -7.35 14.01 -6.91
C MET A 1 -6.93 13.00 -5.85
N ASN A 2 -6.12 12.01 -6.22
CA ASN A 2 -5.76 10.87 -5.37
C ASN A 2 -4.94 11.31 -4.12
N ASN A 3 -5.23 10.75 -2.93
CA ASN A 3 -4.57 11.11 -1.67
C ASN A 3 -3.06 10.80 -1.68
N TYR A 4 -2.65 9.71 -2.34
CA TYR A 4 -1.23 9.39 -2.55
C TYR A 4 -0.52 10.48 -3.36
N ILE A 5 -1.16 10.95 -4.44
CA ILE A 5 -0.61 12.00 -5.32
C ILE A 5 -0.56 13.34 -4.58
N LYS A 6 -1.55 13.67 -3.75
CA LYS A 6 -1.53 14.88 -2.91
C LYS A 6 -0.32 14.89 -1.97
N ILE A 7 -0.05 13.79 -1.28
CA ILE A 7 1.11 13.65 -0.38
C ILE A 7 2.41 13.79 -1.18
N LEU A 8 2.55 13.06 -2.29
CA LEU A 8 3.76 13.11 -3.11
C LEU A 8 4.00 14.50 -3.72
N LEU A 9 2.96 15.19 -4.19
CA LEU A 9 3.03 16.56 -4.70
C LEU A 9 3.53 17.54 -3.64
N TYR A 10 3.02 17.44 -2.42
CA TYR A 10 3.49 18.27 -1.32
C TYR A 10 4.95 17.99 -1.00
N LEU A 11 5.33 16.72 -0.84
CA LEU A 11 6.71 16.34 -0.51
C LEU A 11 7.70 16.68 -1.64
N LYS A 12 7.25 16.72 -2.89
CA LYS A 12 8.05 17.11 -4.06
C LYS A 12 8.61 18.53 -3.94
N GLN A 13 7.90 19.44 -3.26
CA GLN A 13 8.37 20.82 -3.05
C GLN A 13 9.66 20.90 -2.22
N PHE A 14 9.93 19.84 -1.44
CA PHE A 14 11.07 19.73 -0.55
C PHE A 14 12.10 18.70 -1.05
N GLU A 15 11.97 18.25 -2.30
CA GLU A 15 12.92 17.32 -2.87
C GLU A 15 14.34 17.90 -2.87
N GLY A 16 15.29 17.15 -2.30
CA GLY A 16 16.70 17.54 -2.21
C GLY A 16 17.08 18.26 -0.91
N ASP A 17 16.13 18.58 -0.03
CA ASP A 17 16.43 19.21 1.27
C ASP A 17 16.90 18.20 2.34
N ALA A 18 16.65 16.90 2.10
CA ALA A 18 16.99 15.76 2.95
C ALA A 18 16.35 15.76 4.35
N LYS A 19 15.28 16.54 4.56
CA LYS A 19 14.50 16.64 5.81
C LYS A 19 13.14 15.98 5.64
N HIS A 20 12.53 15.69 6.78
CA HIS A 20 11.17 15.20 6.84
C HIS A 20 10.24 16.37 7.10
N HIS A 21 9.11 16.40 6.41
CA HIS A 21 8.12 17.46 6.50
C HIS A 21 6.83 16.91 7.07
N ASN A 22 6.17 17.71 7.91
CA ASN A 22 4.88 17.36 8.46
C ASN A 22 3.86 17.19 7.33
N VAL A 23 3.18 16.03 7.30
CA VAL A 23 2.20 15.67 6.27
C VAL A 23 0.76 15.62 6.79
N GLU A 24 0.54 15.89 8.07
CA GLU A 24 -0.80 15.85 8.68
C GLU A 24 -1.71 16.96 8.14
N LEU A 25 -1.15 18.13 7.86
CA LEU A 25 -1.85 19.31 7.35
C LEU A 25 -2.28 19.22 5.87
N ILE A 26 -1.87 18.15 5.17
CA ILE A 26 -2.16 17.99 3.73
C ILE A 26 -3.55 17.38 3.52
N LEU A 27 -3.98 16.53 4.46
CA LEU A 27 -5.19 15.74 4.37
C LEU A 27 -6.01 15.92 5.66
N ASP A 28 -6.39 17.17 5.94
CA ASP A 28 -7.22 17.55 7.09
C ASP A 28 -8.61 16.88 7.08
N ASP A 29 -9.01 16.37 5.91
CA ASP A 29 -10.29 15.70 5.65
C ASP A 29 -10.30 14.21 5.99
N ILE A 30 -9.14 13.58 6.25
CA ILE A 30 -9.06 12.14 6.53
C ILE A 30 -8.66 11.85 7.98
N PRO A 31 -9.15 10.73 8.56
CA PRO A 31 -8.70 10.28 9.86
C PRO A 31 -7.19 10.02 9.88
N LEU A 32 -6.54 10.42 10.97
CA LEU A 32 -5.11 10.19 11.21
C LEU A 32 -4.71 8.72 11.00
N LYS A 33 -5.54 7.76 11.40
CA LYS A 33 -5.29 6.32 11.17
C LYS A 33 -5.16 5.99 9.68
N THR A 34 -6.05 6.54 8.85
CA THR A 34 -6.04 6.36 7.39
C THR A 34 -4.80 7.01 6.76
N LEU A 35 -4.40 8.19 7.23
CA LEU A 35 -3.14 8.82 6.81
C LEU A 35 -1.94 7.92 7.08
N GLY A 36 -1.93 7.22 8.22
CA GLY A 36 -0.86 6.29 8.59
C GLY A 36 -0.79 5.08 7.66
N SER A 37 -1.93 4.49 7.33
CA SER A 37 -2.00 3.40 6.35
C SER A 37 -1.47 3.83 4.97
N ILE A 38 -1.86 5.02 4.50
CA ILE A 38 -1.38 5.56 3.22
C ILE A 38 0.14 5.76 3.24
N LEU A 39 0.70 6.33 4.32
CA LEU A 39 2.14 6.52 4.45
C LEU A 39 2.90 5.19 4.54
N TYR A 40 2.31 4.18 5.19
CA TYR A 40 2.87 2.84 5.25
C TYR A 40 2.95 2.21 3.86
N GLU A 41 1.88 2.28 3.07
CA GLU A 41 1.86 1.77 1.70
C GLU A 41 2.87 2.49 0.80
N LEU A 42 2.95 3.83 0.90
CA LEU A 42 3.95 4.62 0.17
C LEU A 42 5.39 4.24 0.57
N LYS A 43 5.62 3.88 1.84
CA LYS A 43 6.91 3.41 2.34
C LYS A 43 7.23 2.00 1.86
N GLU A 44 6.28 1.08 1.87
CA GLU A 44 6.48 -0.28 1.34
C GLU A 44 6.91 -0.27 -0.13
N GLN A 45 6.36 0.67 -0.90
CA GLN A 45 6.73 0.87 -2.30
C GLN A 45 8.01 1.68 -2.49
N ASP A 46 8.67 2.10 -1.41
CA ASP A 46 9.87 2.95 -1.38
C ASP A 46 9.66 4.30 -2.07
N PHE A 47 8.45 4.86 -2.04
CA PHE A 47 8.14 6.18 -2.57
C PHE A 47 8.38 7.30 -1.55
N VAL A 48 8.25 6.99 -0.26
CA VAL A 48 8.53 7.93 0.83
C VAL A 48 9.29 7.25 1.96
N LYS A 49 10.08 8.03 2.69
CA LYS A 49 10.55 7.68 4.03
C LYS A 49 9.74 8.50 5.01
N PHE A 50 9.15 7.88 6.02
CA PHE A 50 8.43 8.61 7.06
C PHE A 50 8.89 8.18 8.46
N LYS A 51 8.72 9.11 9.40
CA LYS A 51 8.95 8.93 10.83
C LYS A 51 7.76 9.52 11.61
N GLY A 52 7.66 9.13 12.88
CA GLY A 52 6.60 9.60 13.78
C GLY A 52 5.56 8.53 14.10
N ARG A 53 4.63 8.93 14.98
CA ARG A 53 3.47 8.19 15.49
C ARG A 53 3.70 6.75 15.94
N GLU A 54 4.84 6.52 16.61
CA GLU A 54 5.00 5.35 17.48
C GLU A 54 3.95 5.41 18.61
N GLN A 55 3.17 4.34 18.77
CA GLN A 55 2.33 4.17 19.95
C GLN A 55 3.25 3.90 21.14
N ARG A 56 3.30 4.86 22.06
CA ARG A 56 3.99 4.70 23.32
C ARG A 56 3.07 3.95 24.28
N PHE A 57 3.48 2.76 24.69
CA PHE A 57 2.72 1.94 25.64
C PHE A 57 3.22 2.19 27.04
N ASP A 58 2.28 2.28 27.98
CA ASP A 58 2.62 2.27 29.39
C ASP A 58 3.19 0.91 29.78
N SER A 59 4.28 0.96 30.52
CA SER A 59 4.99 -0.19 31.06
C SER A 59 4.70 -0.32 32.56
N PHE A 60 4.56 -1.55 33.04
CA PHE A 60 4.30 -1.84 34.45
C PHE A 60 5.41 -2.73 34.98
N ILE A 61 5.88 -2.43 36.20
CA ILE A 61 6.87 -3.21 36.91
C ILE A 61 6.13 -4.17 37.83
N TYR A 62 6.31 -5.47 37.57
CA TYR A 62 5.78 -6.53 38.42
C TYR A 62 6.88 -6.99 39.38
N THR A 63 6.66 -6.77 40.67
CA THR A 63 7.57 -7.21 41.72
C THR A 63 6.91 -8.33 42.51
N HIS A 64 7.58 -9.47 42.62
CA HIS A 64 7.12 -10.61 43.41
C HIS A 64 8.12 -10.93 44.51
N ASN A 65 7.69 -10.82 45.76
CA ASN A 65 8.49 -11.19 46.90
C ASN A 65 8.38 -12.69 47.14
N ARG A 66 9.45 -13.43 46.84
CA ARG A 66 9.49 -14.90 47.00
C ARG A 66 9.40 -15.39 48.45
N PHE A 67 9.62 -14.52 49.44
CA PHE A 67 9.61 -14.88 50.86
C PHE A 67 8.27 -14.58 51.54
N SER A 68 7.59 -13.46 51.21
CA SER A 68 6.25 -13.15 51.73
C SER A 68 5.12 -13.67 50.85
N GLY A 69 5.41 -14.05 49.59
CA GLY A 69 4.41 -14.47 48.60
C GLY A 69 3.60 -13.31 48.01
N GLU A 70 3.88 -12.07 48.44
CA GLU A 70 3.19 -10.88 47.97
C GLU A 70 3.68 -10.44 46.60
N SER A 71 2.77 -9.88 45.82
CA SER A 71 3.07 -9.27 44.53
C SER A 71 2.58 -7.83 44.51
N THR A 72 3.42 -6.94 44.01
CA THR A 72 3.06 -5.54 43.75
C THR A 72 3.20 -5.24 42.26
N ILE A 73 2.27 -4.45 41.76
CA ILE A 73 2.31 -3.89 40.41
C ILE A 73 2.47 -2.39 40.60
N GLU A 74 3.56 -1.85 40.07
CA GLU A 74 3.84 -0.43 40.09
C GLU A 74 3.95 0.08 38.65
N GLU A 75 3.48 1.30 38.40
CA GLU A 75 3.68 1.96 37.12
C GLU A 75 5.17 2.26 36.91
N SER A 76 5.66 2.03 35.69
CA SER A 76 7.03 2.37 35.34
C SER A 76 7.23 3.89 35.38
N PRO A 77 8.34 4.38 35.98
CA PRO A 77 8.67 5.81 35.96
C PRO A 77 8.90 6.34 34.53
N PHE A 78 9.10 5.47 33.54
CA PHE A 78 9.20 5.86 32.13
C PHE A 78 7.83 6.20 31.50
N ASN A 79 6.71 5.85 32.13
CA ASN A 79 5.37 6.18 31.62
C ASN A 79 5.09 7.69 31.63
N GLU A 80 5.78 8.45 32.47
CA GLU A 80 5.68 9.91 32.44
C GLU A 80 6.15 10.50 31.09
N LEU A 81 7.06 9.81 30.39
CA LEU A 81 7.52 10.17 29.05
C LEU A 81 6.49 9.84 27.94
N ASN A 82 5.45 9.07 28.27
CA ASN A 82 4.35 8.71 27.38
C ASN A 82 3.17 9.71 27.44
N LYS A 83 3.18 10.66 28.40
CA LYS A 83 2.13 11.67 28.55
C LYS A 83 2.17 12.78 27.49
N LEU A 84 3.22 12.84 26.68
CA LEU A 84 3.35 13.78 25.58
C LEU A 84 2.52 13.32 24.38
N PRO A 85 1.95 14.25 23.58
CA PRO A 85 1.25 13.88 22.35
C PRO A 85 2.19 13.08 21.44
N PRO A 86 1.67 12.08 20.70
CA PRO A 86 2.49 11.28 19.79
C PRO A 86 3.16 12.16 18.75
N ASP A 87 4.37 11.78 18.34
CA ASP A 87 5.12 12.53 17.34
C ASP A 87 4.32 12.59 16.02
N PRO A 88 4.20 13.77 15.38
CA PRO A 88 3.42 13.92 14.16
C PRO A 88 4.02 13.08 13.03
N TYR A 89 3.21 12.69 12.05
CA TYR A 89 3.76 12.08 10.85
C TYR A 89 4.56 13.10 10.06
N GLU A 90 5.84 12.79 9.88
CA GLU A 90 6.72 13.52 9.00
C GLU A 90 7.26 12.58 7.92
N ALA A 91 7.22 13.02 6.66
CA ALA A 91 7.67 12.22 5.51
C ALA A 91 8.63 13.01 4.61
N MET A 92 9.40 12.27 3.83
CA MET A 92 10.33 12.75 2.82
C MET A 92 10.14 11.92 1.56
N ILE A 93 10.08 12.58 0.40
CA ILE A 93 9.98 11.88 -0.89
C ILE A 93 11.30 11.21 -1.25
N THR A 94 11.25 10.00 -1.78
CA THR A 94 12.43 9.34 -2.36
C THR A 94 12.57 9.66 -3.84
N PHE A 95 13.74 9.38 -4.42
CA PHE A 95 13.94 9.48 -5.87
C PHE A 95 12.91 8.66 -6.66
N LYS A 96 12.55 7.47 -6.16
CA LYS A 96 11.56 6.60 -6.78
C LYS A 96 10.16 7.20 -6.72
N GLY A 97 9.75 7.77 -5.58
CA GLY A 97 8.45 8.46 -5.44
C GLY A 97 8.36 9.70 -6.33
N SER A 98 9.45 10.45 -6.45
CA SER A 98 9.57 11.59 -7.36
C SER A 98 9.42 11.22 -8.82
N ARG A 99 10.02 10.09 -9.24
CA ARG A 99 9.89 9.57 -10.60
C ARG A 99 8.46 9.12 -10.88
N TYR A 100 7.87 8.34 -9.98
CA TYR A 100 6.48 7.89 -10.09
C TYR A 100 5.50 9.07 -10.23
N LEU A 101 5.66 10.11 -9.40
CA LEU A 101 4.83 11.32 -9.48
C LEU A 101 4.93 12.01 -10.84
N LYS A 102 6.13 12.08 -11.42
CA LYS A 102 6.33 12.68 -12.74
C LYS A 102 5.60 11.89 -13.83
N GLU A 103 5.71 10.57 -13.81
CA GLU A 103 5.02 9.68 -14.75
C GLU A 103 3.49 9.83 -14.64
N GLU A 104 2.94 9.87 -13.43
CA GLU A 104 1.51 10.09 -13.17
C GLU A 104 1.00 11.45 -13.68
N LEU A 105 1.77 12.53 -13.46
CA LEU A 105 1.39 13.87 -13.93
C LEU A 105 1.43 13.98 -15.45
N GLU A 106 2.45 13.40 -16.10
CA GLU A 106 2.55 13.34 -17.56
C GLU A 106 1.39 12.54 -18.17
N MET A 107 0.99 11.45 -17.52
CA MET A 107 -0.16 10.65 -17.93
C MET A 107 -1.50 11.40 -17.79
N GLN A 108 -1.67 12.18 -16.72
CA GLN A 108 -2.86 13.02 -16.53
C GLN A 108 -2.93 14.17 -17.54
N GLN A 109 -1.81 14.83 -17.81
CA GLN A 109 -1.74 15.94 -18.77
C GLN A 109 -1.93 15.47 -20.22
N ALA A 110 -1.52 14.25 -20.55
CA ALA A 110 -1.73 13.66 -21.87
C ALA A 110 -3.19 13.22 -22.14
N GLY A 111 -4.12 13.39 -21.18
CA GLY A 111 -5.54 13.06 -21.35
C GLY A 111 -5.83 11.58 -21.56
N LYS A 112 -4.86 10.68 -21.30
CA LYS A 112 -4.96 9.24 -21.58
C LYS A 112 -5.82 8.45 -20.58
N TYR A 113 -6.21 9.08 -19.47
CA TYR A 113 -7.02 8.44 -18.42
C TYR A 113 -8.29 9.26 -18.18
N ASN A 114 -9.35 8.93 -18.90
CA ASN A 114 -10.70 9.36 -18.55
C ASN A 114 -11.21 8.40 -17.45
N ILE A 115 -10.77 8.59 -16.21
CA ILE A 115 -11.21 7.76 -15.08
C ILE A 115 -12.60 8.26 -14.67
N ASN A 116 -13.62 7.70 -15.32
CA ASN A 116 -15.01 7.87 -14.87
C ASN A 116 -15.27 6.82 -13.80
N VAL A 117 -15.13 7.20 -12.52
CA VAL A 117 -15.53 6.35 -11.39
C VAL A 117 -16.99 6.63 -11.11
N ASP A 118 -17.90 5.99 -11.85
CA ASP A 118 -19.28 5.89 -11.41
C ASP A 118 -19.42 4.74 -10.41
N ASN A 119 -20.16 5.02 -9.34
CA ASN A 119 -20.36 4.18 -8.17
C ASN A 119 -20.70 2.72 -8.55
N GLY A 120 -19.73 1.82 -8.35
CA GLY A 120 -20.03 0.41 -8.04
C GLY A 120 -19.59 -0.67 -9.02
N SER A 121 -18.79 -0.43 -10.06
CA SER A 121 -18.28 -1.54 -10.90
C SER A 121 -16.93 -1.25 -11.56
N THR A 122 -16.16 -2.33 -11.71
CA THR A 122 -14.84 -2.50 -12.35
C THR A 122 -14.48 -1.40 -13.36
N ALA A 123 -13.39 -0.68 -13.07
CA ALA A 123 -12.77 0.26 -13.99
C ALA A 123 -12.19 -0.50 -15.19
N ASN A 124 -12.85 -0.41 -16.34
CA ASN A 124 -12.29 -0.87 -17.61
C ASN A 124 -11.27 0.17 -18.10
N LEU A 125 -9.99 -0.20 -18.03
CA LEU A 125 -8.87 0.53 -18.63
C LEU A 125 -8.92 0.32 -20.15
N ILE A 126 -9.27 1.34 -20.93
CA ILE A 126 -9.11 1.31 -22.40
C ILE A 126 -7.80 2.03 -22.72
N LEU A 127 -6.73 1.26 -22.93
CA LEU A 127 -5.41 1.75 -23.30
C LEU A 127 -5.31 1.91 -24.81
N GLU A 128 -5.44 3.13 -25.32
CA GLU A 128 -4.96 3.47 -26.66
C GLU A 128 -3.54 4.07 -26.56
N SER A 129 -2.53 3.23 -26.45
CA SER A 129 -1.16 3.63 -26.77
C SER A 129 -0.39 2.52 -27.46
N THR A 130 -0.10 2.75 -28.74
CA THR A 130 0.95 2.02 -29.46
C THR A 130 2.27 2.17 -28.73
N SER A 131 2.90 1.03 -28.40
CA SER A 131 4.26 0.85 -27.89
C SER A 131 4.59 1.38 -26.48
N SER A 132 4.00 0.77 -25.44
CA SER A 132 4.70 0.50 -24.17
C SER A 132 3.84 -0.35 -23.25
N THR A 133 4.03 -1.67 -23.29
CA THR A 133 3.40 -2.59 -22.34
C THR A 133 4.27 -2.66 -21.09
N ILE A 134 3.86 -2.02 -19.99
CA ILE A 134 4.48 -2.25 -18.67
C ILE A 134 3.85 -3.52 -18.11
N THR A 135 4.49 -4.66 -18.32
CA THR A 135 4.06 -5.95 -17.75
C THR A 135 4.66 -6.17 -16.37
N SER A 136 4.07 -5.58 -15.33
CA SER A 136 4.34 -5.97 -13.93
C SER A 136 3.37 -7.08 -13.51
N HIS A 137 3.51 -8.26 -14.11
CA HIS A 137 2.63 -9.41 -13.84
C HIS A 137 3.21 -10.44 -12.87
N SER A 138 4.46 -10.30 -12.43
CA SER A 138 5.14 -11.31 -11.61
C SER A 138 4.41 -11.58 -10.29
N HIS A 139 4.05 -10.52 -9.55
CA HIS A 139 3.39 -10.66 -8.25
C HIS A 139 1.93 -11.12 -8.34
N VAL A 140 1.25 -10.85 -9.45
CA VAL A 140 -0.15 -11.25 -9.66
C VAL A 140 -0.23 -12.74 -9.99
N LYS A 141 0.68 -13.23 -10.85
CA LYS A 141 0.80 -14.64 -11.16
C LYS A 141 1.11 -15.47 -9.90
N ASP A 142 2.09 -15.05 -9.11
CA ASP A 142 2.47 -15.74 -7.86
C ASP A 142 1.31 -15.81 -6.85
N ARG A 143 0.44 -14.79 -6.84
CA ARG A 143 -0.75 -14.77 -5.98
C ARG A 143 -1.85 -15.69 -6.50
N ILE A 144 -2.09 -15.73 -7.81
CA ILE A 144 -3.08 -16.62 -8.43
C ILE A 144 -2.68 -18.09 -8.23
N GLU A 145 -1.40 -18.42 -8.40
CA GLU A 145 -0.88 -19.78 -8.17
C GLU A 145 -1.07 -20.21 -6.71
N LYS A 146 -0.76 -19.33 -5.74
CA LYS A 146 -0.99 -19.59 -4.31
C LYS A 146 -2.47 -19.81 -3.98
N ILE A 147 -3.37 -19.03 -4.58
CA ILE A 147 -4.82 -19.17 -4.37
C ILE A 147 -5.30 -20.51 -4.97
N ALA A 148 -4.84 -20.86 -6.17
CA ALA A 148 -5.18 -22.13 -6.81
C ALA A 148 -4.69 -23.34 -6.00
N ASP A 149 -3.49 -23.30 -5.44
CA ASP A 149 -2.95 -24.38 -4.61
C ASP A 149 -3.66 -24.51 -3.25
N THR A 150 -4.08 -23.37 -2.68
CA THR A 150 -4.91 -23.36 -1.47
C THR A 150 -6.29 -23.97 -1.75
N LEU A 151 -6.93 -23.63 -2.88
CA LEU A 151 -8.23 -24.18 -3.28
C LEU A 151 -8.21 -25.69 -3.56
N LYS A 152 -7.11 -26.20 -4.13
CA LYS A 152 -6.95 -27.65 -4.37
C LYS A 152 -6.80 -28.46 -3.07
N SER A 153 -6.20 -27.86 -2.04
CA SER A 153 -5.94 -28.53 -0.76
C SER A 153 -7.05 -28.33 0.27
N ASP A 154 -7.94 -27.35 0.07
CA ASP A 154 -9.07 -27.08 0.96
C ASP A 154 -10.16 -28.16 0.83
N THR A 155 -10.51 -28.87 1.90
CA THR A 155 -11.55 -29.91 1.88
C THR A 155 -12.94 -29.40 2.28
N SER A 156 -13.04 -28.12 2.67
CA SER A 156 -14.28 -27.49 3.15
C SER A 156 -15.16 -26.92 2.03
N ILE A 157 -14.61 -26.76 0.83
CA ILE A 157 -15.30 -26.21 -0.34
C ILE A 157 -15.80 -27.35 -1.23
N SER A 158 -17.04 -27.23 -1.74
CA SER A 158 -17.57 -28.22 -2.68
C SER A 158 -16.77 -28.29 -3.98
N GLU A 159 -16.55 -29.49 -4.51
CA GLU A 159 -15.76 -29.72 -5.73
C GLU A 159 -16.27 -28.95 -6.96
N LEU A 160 -17.58 -28.71 -7.04
CA LEU A 160 -18.19 -27.96 -8.15
C LEU A 160 -17.73 -26.49 -8.14
N VAL A 161 -17.78 -25.84 -6.97
CA VAL A 161 -17.29 -24.46 -6.77
C VAL A 161 -15.77 -24.38 -6.95
N LYS A 162 -15.01 -25.36 -6.46
CA LYS A 162 -13.55 -25.39 -6.69
C LYS A 162 -13.22 -25.45 -8.18
N THR A 163 -13.93 -26.29 -8.92
CA THR A 163 -13.69 -26.47 -10.35
C THR A 163 -14.00 -25.18 -11.12
N GLU A 164 -15.12 -24.52 -10.83
CA GLU A 164 -15.48 -23.24 -11.45
C GLU A 164 -14.43 -22.15 -11.17
N VAL A 165 -14.00 -22.01 -9.91
CA VAL A 165 -13.01 -21.01 -9.52
C VAL A 165 -11.64 -21.32 -10.13
N LEU A 166 -11.22 -22.59 -10.19
CA LEU A 166 -9.97 -22.98 -10.84
C LEU A 166 -10.00 -22.74 -12.36
N ILE A 167 -11.14 -22.93 -13.02
CA ILE A 167 -11.30 -22.59 -14.44
C ILE A 167 -11.12 -21.09 -14.66
N ILE A 168 -11.75 -20.25 -13.83
CA ILE A 168 -11.63 -18.78 -13.91
C ILE A 168 -10.18 -18.34 -13.67
N LEU A 169 -9.51 -18.90 -12.66
CA LEU A 169 -8.11 -18.57 -12.33
C LEU A 169 -7.15 -19.01 -13.45
N ASN A 170 -7.37 -20.20 -14.04
CA ASN A 170 -6.57 -20.68 -15.17
C ASN A 170 -6.79 -19.85 -16.43
N GLN A 171 -8.02 -19.39 -16.66
CA GLN A 171 -8.35 -18.52 -17.79
C GLN A 171 -7.72 -17.13 -17.63
N ALA A 172 -7.74 -16.57 -16.43
CA ALA A 172 -7.02 -15.34 -16.12
C ALA A 172 -5.50 -15.50 -16.34
N MET A 173 -4.90 -16.64 -15.97
CA MET A 173 -3.48 -16.92 -16.27
C MET A 173 -3.19 -17.07 -17.77
N LEU A 174 -4.12 -17.65 -18.53
CA LEU A 174 -4.01 -17.79 -19.98
C LEU A 174 -4.10 -16.44 -20.70
N GLU A 175 -5.01 -15.56 -20.28
CA GLU A 175 -5.15 -14.20 -20.82
C GLU A 175 -3.88 -13.37 -20.54
N MET A 176 -3.33 -13.47 -19.32
CA MET A 176 -2.06 -12.85 -18.95
C MET A 176 -0.85 -13.37 -19.75
N THR A 177 -0.92 -14.58 -20.32
CA THR A 177 0.15 -15.14 -21.16
C THR A 177 -0.07 -14.90 -22.66
N GLN A 178 -1.32 -14.76 -23.12
CA GLN A 178 -1.66 -14.46 -24.51
C GLN A 178 -1.43 -13.00 -24.89
N GLU A 179 -1.55 -12.04 -23.95
CA GLU A 179 -1.21 -10.63 -24.19
C GLU A 179 0.28 -10.39 -24.56
N ASN A 180 1.15 -11.40 -24.40
CA ASN A 180 2.55 -11.37 -24.84
C ASN A 180 2.77 -11.88 -26.29
N LYS A 181 1.76 -12.35 -27.02
CA LYS A 181 1.90 -12.72 -28.44
C LYS A 181 1.60 -11.52 -29.34
N VAL A 182 2.62 -10.72 -29.62
CA VAL A 182 2.62 -9.77 -30.75
C VAL A 182 2.54 -10.57 -32.04
N ILE A 183 1.37 -10.61 -32.68
CA ILE A 183 1.25 -11.04 -34.07
C ILE A 183 1.76 -9.87 -34.93
N LEU A 184 3.00 -9.95 -35.38
CA LEU A 184 3.55 -9.10 -36.43
C LEU A 184 2.87 -9.48 -37.76
N ILE A 185 1.94 -8.65 -38.24
CA ILE A 185 1.51 -8.68 -39.63
C ILE A 185 2.15 -7.48 -40.34
N SER A 186 3.23 -7.73 -41.06
CA SER A 186 3.85 -6.76 -41.98
C SER A 186 3.05 -6.70 -43.28
N LYS A 187 2.72 -5.49 -43.74
CA LYS A 187 2.40 -5.20 -45.15
C LYS A 187 3.47 -4.29 -45.71
#